data_AF-A0A336NC73-F1
#
_entry.id   AF-A0A336NC73-F1
#
_cell.length_a   1.000
_cell.length_b   1.000
_cell.length_c   1.000
_cell.angle_alpha   90.00
_cell.angle_beta   90.00
_cell.angle_gamma   90.00
#
_symmetry.space_group_name_H-M   'P 1'
#
loop_
_entity.id
_entity.type
_entity.pdbx_description
1 polymer ?
#
loop_
_entity_poly.entity_id
_entity_poly.type
_entity_poly.pdbx_seq_one_letter_code
_entity_poly.pdbx_strand_id
1 'polypeptide(L)'
;MAAPLAEDDSEIEIVGDLVSKPYIDITLNMMKIFGVEVENQNYQRFLVKGKQSYQSPGSFLVEGDASSASYFLAAGAIKGKVKVTGIGKNSIQGDRLFADVLEKMGAKITWGEDFIEAEQAPLHGVDMDMNHIPDAAMTIATTALFAEGETVIRNIYNWRVKETDRLTAMTTELRKVGADVEEGEDFIRIQPLKLTDFKAAEIETYNDHRMAMCFALVALSDTPVTILDPNCTAKTFPTFFKEFLAIAQQSNAV
;
A
#
# COMPACT_ATOMS: atom_id res chain seq x y z
N MET A 1 -22.03 -7.41 -4.35
CA MET A 1 -22.05 -7.21 -5.81
C MET A 1 -23.13 -8.04 -6.51
N ALA A 2 -23.26 -9.35 -6.28
CA ALA A 2 -24.32 -10.14 -6.94
C ALA A 2 -25.70 -10.05 -6.25
N ALA A 3 -25.72 -9.97 -4.92
CA ALA A 3 -26.95 -9.93 -4.11
C ALA A 3 -28.03 -8.91 -4.56
N PRO A 4 -27.70 -7.68 -5.03
CA PRO A 4 -28.69 -6.73 -5.51
C PRO A 4 -29.53 -7.24 -6.69
N LEU A 5 -29.01 -8.19 -7.48
CA LEU A 5 -29.67 -8.77 -8.64
C LEU A 5 -30.56 -9.98 -8.30
N ALA A 6 -30.56 -10.42 -7.04
CA ALA A 6 -31.39 -11.54 -6.60
C ALA A 6 -32.88 -11.17 -6.61
N GLU A 7 -33.76 -12.17 -6.68
CA GLU A 7 -35.22 -11.94 -6.60
C GLU A 7 -35.64 -11.41 -5.23
N ASP A 8 -35.00 -11.86 -4.16
CA ASP A 8 -35.36 -11.51 -2.79
C ASP A 8 -34.28 -10.65 -2.13
N ASP A 9 -34.67 -9.94 -1.06
CA ASP A 9 -33.76 -9.18 -0.23
C ASP A 9 -32.73 -10.09 0.45
N SER A 10 -31.51 -9.59 0.63
CA SER A 10 -30.41 -10.29 1.29
C SER A 10 -29.90 -9.50 2.50
N GLU A 11 -29.50 -10.23 3.53
CA GLU A 11 -28.85 -9.70 4.72
C GLU A 11 -27.53 -10.43 4.92
N ILE A 12 -26.45 -9.66 5.09
CA ILE A 12 -25.11 -10.19 5.32
C ILE A 12 -24.68 -9.75 6.71
N GLU A 13 -24.55 -10.69 7.64
CA GLU A 13 -24.01 -10.45 8.98
C GLU A 13 -22.55 -10.85 9.06
N ILE A 14 -21.73 -10.00 9.68
CA ILE A 14 -20.33 -10.31 9.94
C ILE A 14 -20.22 -11.00 11.30
N VAL A 15 -19.58 -12.16 11.32
CA VAL A 15 -19.24 -12.86 12.55
C VAL A 15 -17.83 -12.46 12.97
N GLY A 16 -17.71 -11.72 14.08
CA GLY A 16 -16.44 -11.22 14.60
C GLY A 16 -16.07 -9.83 14.05
N ASP A 17 -14.77 -9.55 13.98
CA ASP A 17 -14.26 -8.26 13.51
C ASP A 17 -14.03 -8.24 12.00
N LEU A 18 -14.63 -7.25 11.32
CA LEU A 18 -14.40 -7.04 9.90
C LEU A 18 -13.04 -6.37 9.67
N VAL A 19 -12.12 -7.10 9.04
CA VAL A 19 -10.86 -6.56 8.51
C VAL A 19 -11.07 -5.96 7.12
N SER A 20 -10.14 -5.11 6.67
CA SER A 20 -10.12 -4.59 5.29
C SER A 20 -11.39 -3.80 4.90
N LYS A 21 -12.00 -3.08 5.86
CA LYS A 21 -13.14 -2.16 5.63
C LYS A 21 -12.97 -1.22 4.42
N PRO A 22 -11.77 -0.65 4.14
CA PRO A 22 -11.58 0.19 2.96
C PRO A 22 -11.92 -0.51 1.62
N TYR A 23 -11.69 -1.83 1.50
CA TYR A 23 -12.06 -2.57 0.28
C TYR A 23 -13.57 -2.77 0.16
N ILE A 24 -14.26 -2.88 1.30
CA ILE A 24 -15.73 -2.87 1.33
C ILE A 24 -16.24 -1.50 0.92
N ASP A 25 -15.61 -0.41 1.37
CA ASP A 25 -15.98 0.95 0.97
C ASP A 25 -15.81 1.18 -0.53
N ILE A 26 -14.71 0.68 -1.14
CA ILE A 26 -14.52 0.70 -2.60
C ILE A 26 -15.67 -0.03 -3.28
N THR A 27 -16.05 -1.21 -2.77
CA THR A 27 -17.15 -2.01 -3.32
C THR A 27 -18.48 -1.27 -3.22
N LEU A 28 -18.81 -0.72 -2.05
CA LEU A 28 -20.06 0.03 -1.83
C LEU A 28 -20.13 1.29 -2.70
N ASN A 29 -19.04 2.06 -2.80
CA ASN A 29 -18.98 3.24 -3.65
C ASN A 29 -19.12 2.88 -5.13
N MET A 30 -18.43 1.84 -5.60
CA MET A 30 -18.56 1.35 -6.97
C MET A 30 -20.01 0.94 -7.26
N MET A 31 -20.62 0.18 -6.35
CA MET A 31 -22.01 -0.23 -6.51
C MET A 31 -22.97 0.97 -6.59
N LYS A 32 -22.75 1.98 -5.75
CA LYS A 32 -23.53 3.22 -5.74
C LYS A 32 -23.37 4.03 -7.03
N ILE A 33 -22.16 4.14 -7.58
CA ILE A 33 -21.91 4.82 -8.86
C ILE A 33 -22.72 4.17 -10.00
N PHE A 34 -22.85 2.85 -9.96
CA PHE A 34 -23.67 2.09 -10.90
C PHE A 34 -25.14 1.95 -10.48
N GLY A 35 -25.62 2.84 -9.59
CA GLY A 35 -27.05 2.97 -9.25
C GLY A 35 -27.61 1.92 -8.29
N VAL A 36 -26.75 1.16 -7.61
CA VAL A 36 -27.16 0.16 -6.62
C VAL A 36 -26.87 0.65 -5.21
N GLU A 37 -27.84 0.52 -4.32
CA GLU A 37 -27.71 0.89 -2.91
C GLU A 37 -27.60 -0.34 -2.02
N VAL A 38 -26.74 -0.22 -1.00
CA VAL A 38 -26.57 -1.19 0.08
C VAL A 38 -26.52 -0.41 1.38
N GLU A 39 -27.34 -0.79 2.34
CA GLU A 39 -27.30 -0.19 3.67
C GLU A 39 -26.19 -0.87 4.46
N ASN A 40 -25.16 -0.10 4.82
CA ASN A 40 -24.09 -0.54 5.71
C ASN A 40 -24.40 -0.13 7.15
N GLN A 41 -24.71 -1.10 8.01
CA GLN A 41 -24.93 -0.90 9.44
C GLN A 41 -23.63 -1.19 10.21
N ASN A 42 -22.79 -0.16 10.36
CA ASN A 42 -21.55 -0.18 11.15
C ASN A 42 -20.58 -1.31 10.79
N TYR A 43 -20.56 -1.75 9.53
CA TYR A 43 -19.75 -2.87 9.04
C TYR A 43 -20.03 -4.21 9.73
N GLN A 44 -21.11 -4.30 10.52
CA GLN A 44 -21.54 -5.54 11.18
C GLN A 44 -22.69 -6.21 10.43
N ARG A 45 -23.44 -5.41 9.66
CA ARG A 45 -24.54 -5.92 8.85
C ARG A 45 -24.69 -5.10 7.57
N PHE A 46 -24.94 -5.78 6.46
CA PHE A 46 -25.23 -5.16 5.17
C PHE A 46 -26.61 -5.61 4.69
N LEU A 47 -27.54 -4.66 4.52
CA LEU A 47 -28.86 -4.94 3.97
C LEU A 47 -28.87 -4.61 2.48
N VAL A 48 -29.20 -5.59 1.66
CA VAL A 48 -29.17 -5.50 0.21
C VAL A 48 -30.56 -5.80 -0.33
N LYS A 49 -31.22 -4.79 -0.89
CA LYS A 49 -32.51 -5.00 -1.57
C LYS A 49 -32.33 -5.82 -2.83
N GLY A 50 -33.21 -6.81 -3.04
CA GLY A 50 -33.28 -7.57 -4.28
C GLY A 50 -33.88 -6.75 -5.43
N LYS A 51 -33.88 -7.31 -6.63
CA LYS A 51 -34.46 -6.74 -7.86
C LYS A 51 -33.92 -5.35 -8.23
N GLN A 52 -32.75 -4.99 -7.74
CA GLN A 52 -32.01 -3.84 -8.23
C GLN A 52 -31.37 -4.18 -9.58
N SER A 53 -30.90 -3.15 -10.28
CA SER A 53 -30.18 -3.31 -11.55
C SER A 53 -29.04 -2.31 -11.61
N TYR A 54 -27.86 -2.75 -12.02
CA TYR A 54 -26.77 -1.83 -12.31
C TYR A 54 -27.07 -1.01 -13.57
N GLN A 55 -26.82 0.29 -13.47
CA GLN A 55 -26.95 1.24 -14.57
C GLN A 55 -25.57 1.80 -14.91
N SER A 56 -25.25 1.83 -16.21
CA SER A 56 -23.98 2.39 -16.65
C SER A 56 -23.96 3.90 -16.42
N PRO A 57 -22.89 4.47 -15.81
CA PRO A 57 -22.70 5.91 -15.73
C PRO A 57 -22.28 6.52 -17.09
N GLY A 58 -22.21 5.73 -18.16
CA GLY A 58 -21.71 6.13 -19.47
C GLY A 58 -20.20 5.93 -19.57
N SER A 59 -19.42 6.79 -18.91
CA SER A 59 -17.97 6.66 -18.78
C SER A 59 -17.56 6.46 -17.33
N PHE A 60 -16.54 5.63 -17.12
CA PHE A 60 -15.96 5.38 -15.81
C PHE A 60 -14.45 5.24 -15.95
N LEU A 61 -13.69 6.05 -15.22
CA LEU A 61 -12.24 5.94 -15.16
C LEU A 61 -11.88 4.80 -14.21
N VAL A 62 -11.20 3.78 -14.73
CA VAL A 62 -10.55 2.78 -13.87
C VAL A 62 -9.25 3.40 -13.37
N GLU A 63 -9.22 3.74 -12.10
CA GLU A 63 -8.04 4.28 -11.42
C GLU A 63 -6.87 3.29 -11.45
N GLY A 64 -5.65 3.80 -11.39
CA GLY A 64 -4.48 2.98 -11.10
C GLY A 64 -4.53 2.40 -9.69
N ASP A 65 -3.76 1.36 -9.41
CA ASP A 65 -3.72 0.74 -8.09
C ASP A 65 -3.00 1.66 -7.07
N ALA A 66 -3.75 2.15 -6.09
CA ALA A 66 -3.25 3.01 -5.02
C ALA A 66 -2.13 2.34 -4.20
N SER A 67 -2.26 1.03 -3.97
CA SER A 67 -1.25 0.25 -3.27
C SER A 67 0.06 0.20 -4.07
N SER A 68 -0.02 0.05 -5.40
CA SER A 68 1.15 0.07 -6.28
C SER A 68 1.78 1.45 -6.43
N ALA A 69 1.00 2.52 -6.31
CA ALA A 69 1.53 3.88 -6.28
C ALA A 69 2.46 4.12 -5.08
N SER A 70 2.25 3.43 -3.97
CA SER A 70 3.02 3.61 -2.73
C SER A 70 4.53 3.46 -2.95
N TYR A 71 4.98 2.48 -3.74
CA TYR A 71 6.40 2.23 -3.99
C TYR A 71 7.07 3.42 -4.69
N PHE A 72 6.39 4.03 -5.64
CA PHE A 72 6.91 5.17 -6.41
C PHE A 72 6.88 6.47 -5.59
N LEU A 73 5.82 6.67 -4.81
CA LEU A 73 5.73 7.80 -3.88
C LEU A 73 6.79 7.70 -2.79
N ALA A 74 7.02 6.51 -2.22
CA ALA A 74 8.10 6.26 -1.28
C ALA A 74 9.46 6.55 -1.91
N ALA A 75 9.71 6.09 -3.14
CA ALA A 75 10.96 6.38 -3.84
C ALA A 75 11.19 7.90 -3.99
N GLY A 76 10.15 8.66 -4.37
CA GLY A 76 10.22 10.12 -4.43
C GLY A 76 10.47 10.78 -3.07
N ALA A 77 9.83 10.29 -2.01
CA ALA A 77 10.03 10.79 -0.64
C ALA A 77 11.43 10.48 -0.09
N ILE A 78 12.01 9.32 -0.45
CA ILE A 78 13.34 8.88 -0.01
C ILE A 78 14.43 9.61 -0.80
N LYS A 79 14.31 9.69 -2.14
CA LYS A 79 15.38 10.16 -3.02
C LYS A 79 14.81 10.84 -4.29
N GLY A 80 14.76 12.17 -4.27
CA GLY A 80 14.35 12.98 -5.41
C GLY A 80 12.88 13.37 -5.43
N LYS A 81 12.19 13.13 -6.55
CA LYS A 81 10.82 13.58 -6.78
C LYS A 81 10.12 12.69 -7.79
N VAL A 82 8.95 12.18 -7.44
CA VAL A 82 8.18 11.27 -8.30
C VAL A 82 6.72 11.68 -8.33
N LYS A 83 6.15 11.78 -9.53
CA LYS A 83 4.72 12.00 -9.77
C LYS A 83 4.10 10.72 -10.30
N VAL A 84 3.09 10.22 -9.60
CA VAL A 84 2.28 9.07 -10.02
C VAL A 84 0.94 9.59 -10.55
N THR A 85 0.65 9.31 -11.82
CA THR A 85 -0.63 9.66 -12.46
C THR A 85 -1.60 8.48 -12.42
N GLY A 86 -2.90 8.74 -12.64
CA GLY A 86 -3.95 7.71 -12.61
C GLY A 86 -4.54 7.46 -11.23
N ILE A 87 -4.07 8.19 -10.21
CA ILE A 87 -4.64 8.27 -8.88
C ILE A 87 -4.52 9.71 -8.38
N GLY A 88 -5.57 10.23 -7.75
CA GLY A 88 -5.59 11.60 -7.26
C GLY A 88 -6.47 11.79 -6.05
N LYS A 89 -6.72 13.05 -5.69
CA LYS A 89 -7.39 13.41 -4.43
C LYS A 89 -8.82 12.87 -4.28
N ASN A 90 -9.51 12.60 -5.38
CA ASN A 90 -10.89 12.12 -5.38
C ASN A 90 -11.00 10.59 -5.46
N SER A 91 -9.87 9.87 -5.38
CA SER A 91 -9.87 8.41 -5.47
C SER A 91 -10.67 7.79 -4.32
N ILE A 92 -11.45 6.77 -4.67
CA ILE A 92 -12.22 5.98 -3.70
C ILE A 92 -11.38 4.92 -2.99
N GLN A 93 -10.13 4.70 -3.44
CA GLN A 93 -9.24 3.69 -2.87
C GLN A 93 -8.64 4.19 -1.55
N GLY A 94 -8.79 3.39 -0.48
CA GLY A 94 -8.26 3.72 0.85
C GLY A 94 -6.74 3.90 0.86
N ASP A 95 -6.01 3.08 0.11
CA ASP A 95 -4.54 3.08 0.05
C ASP A 95 -3.94 4.38 -0.48
N ARG A 96 -4.74 5.30 -1.06
CA ARG A 96 -4.27 6.65 -1.39
C ARG A 96 -3.78 7.41 -0.14
N LEU A 97 -4.32 7.06 1.03
CA LEU A 97 -3.95 7.65 2.34
C LEU A 97 -2.51 7.29 2.75
N PHE A 98 -1.83 6.39 2.04
CA PHE A 98 -0.39 6.21 2.15
C PHE A 98 0.37 7.54 1.98
N ALA A 99 -0.07 8.41 1.08
CA ALA A 99 0.54 9.72 0.88
C ALA A 99 0.41 10.60 2.14
N ASP A 100 -0.68 10.51 2.90
CA ASP A 100 -0.83 11.22 4.18
C ASP A 100 0.14 10.69 5.25
N VAL A 101 0.48 9.39 5.21
CA VAL A 101 1.51 8.82 6.09
C VAL A 101 2.88 9.37 5.72
N LEU A 102 3.22 9.44 4.43
CA LEU A 102 4.47 10.05 3.97
C LEU A 102 4.56 11.53 4.37
N GLU A 103 3.47 12.29 4.26
CA GLU A 103 3.42 13.69 4.72
C GLU A 103 3.68 13.79 6.23
N LYS A 104 3.12 12.89 7.05
CA LYS A 104 3.40 12.82 8.49
C LYS A 104 4.83 12.41 8.82
N MET A 105 5.44 11.59 7.96
CA MET A 105 6.88 11.30 8.04
C MET A 105 7.71 12.51 7.61
N GLY A 106 7.14 13.53 6.97
CA GLY A 106 7.83 14.77 6.60
C GLY A 106 8.04 14.96 5.10
N ALA A 107 7.63 14.01 4.26
CA ALA A 107 7.69 14.15 2.81
C ALA A 107 6.82 15.32 2.34
N LYS A 108 7.23 15.99 1.26
CA LYS A 108 6.39 17.02 0.63
C LYS A 108 5.46 16.35 -0.38
N ILE A 109 4.16 16.36 -0.09
CA ILE A 109 3.13 15.77 -0.95
C ILE A 109 2.36 16.86 -1.69
N THR A 110 2.14 16.66 -2.99
CA THR A 110 1.26 17.49 -3.81
C THR A 110 0.15 16.64 -4.42
N TRP A 111 -1.09 17.02 -4.11
CA TRP A 111 -2.30 16.35 -4.61
C TRP A 111 -2.85 17.04 -5.85
N GLY A 112 -2.97 16.30 -6.94
CA GLY A 112 -3.71 16.68 -8.15
C GLY A 112 -5.09 16.02 -8.22
N GLU A 113 -5.86 16.37 -9.25
CA GLU A 113 -7.11 15.68 -9.58
C GLU A 113 -6.84 14.21 -9.98
N ASP A 114 -5.78 13.99 -10.76
CA ASP A 114 -5.42 12.73 -11.41
C ASP A 114 -3.97 12.28 -11.12
N PHE A 115 -3.29 12.96 -10.19
CA PHE A 115 -1.94 12.57 -9.76
C PHE A 115 -1.72 12.78 -8.26
N ILE A 116 -0.73 12.06 -7.73
CA ILE A 116 -0.09 12.34 -6.43
C ILE A 116 1.41 12.46 -6.70
N GLU A 117 2.04 13.48 -6.13
CA GLU A 117 3.47 13.71 -6.26
C GLU A 117 4.12 13.74 -4.88
N ALA A 118 5.22 12.99 -4.73
CA ALA A 118 6.04 12.98 -3.54
C ALA A 118 7.43 13.53 -3.87
N GLU A 119 7.90 14.46 -3.04
CA GLU A 119 9.19 15.11 -3.16
C GLU A 119 9.97 14.92 -1.85
N GLN A 120 11.27 14.65 -2.00
CA GLN A 120 12.17 14.35 -0.92
C GLN A 120 12.26 15.49 0.09
N ALA A 121 12.19 15.11 1.35
CA ALA A 121 12.46 15.92 2.53
C ALA A 121 13.01 15.00 3.63
N PRO A 122 13.63 15.54 4.71
CA PRO A 122 14.00 14.71 5.85
C PRO A 122 12.80 13.94 6.38
N LEU A 123 12.89 12.62 6.36
CA LEU A 123 11.86 11.74 6.88
C LEU A 123 12.10 11.49 8.35
N HIS A 124 11.03 11.38 9.13
CA HIS A 124 11.03 11.08 10.55
C HIS A 124 10.18 9.85 10.83
N GLY A 125 10.60 9.07 11.80
CA GLY A 125 9.86 7.92 12.27
C GLY A 125 8.51 8.31 12.84
N VAL A 126 7.51 7.46 12.63
CA VAL A 126 6.12 7.67 13.07
C VAL A 126 5.63 6.47 13.87
N ASP A 127 4.73 6.70 14.82
CA ASP A 127 3.99 5.65 15.53
C ASP A 127 2.49 5.77 15.15
N MET A 128 2.00 4.86 14.30
CA MET A 128 0.69 5.00 13.68
C MET A 128 -0.04 3.68 13.46
N ASP A 129 -1.37 3.71 13.63
CA ASP A 129 -2.29 2.71 13.10
C ASP A 129 -2.35 2.81 11.57
N MET A 130 -2.10 1.68 10.90
CA MET A 130 -2.18 1.58 9.43
C MET A 130 -3.14 0.48 8.94
N ASN A 131 -4.08 0.04 9.78
CA ASN A 131 -5.09 -0.96 9.42
C ASN A 131 -5.96 -0.55 8.21
N HIS A 132 -6.10 0.74 8.01
CA HIS A 132 -6.89 1.36 6.93
C HIS A 132 -6.15 1.43 5.59
N ILE A 133 -4.86 1.09 5.53
CA ILE A 133 -4.05 1.01 4.31
C ILE A 133 -3.14 -0.23 4.33
N PRO A 134 -3.69 -1.43 4.61
CA PRO A 134 -2.89 -2.57 5.06
C PRO A 134 -1.87 -3.02 4.00
N ASP A 135 -2.20 -2.87 2.73
CA ASP A 135 -1.35 -3.31 1.63
C ASP A 135 -0.22 -2.28 1.36
N ALA A 136 -0.54 -0.98 1.30
CA ALA A 136 0.46 0.09 1.19
C ALA A 136 1.32 0.28 2.46
N ALA A 137 0.85 -0.13 3.64
CA ALA A 137 1.59 -0.03 4.90
C ALA A 137 2.91 -0.83 4.88
N MET A 138 3.01 -1.90 4.08
CA MET A 138 4.25 -2.65 3.92
C MET A 138 5.37 -1.76 3.35
N THR A 139 5.02 -0.82 2.49
CA THR A 139 5.96 0.13 1.90
C THR A 139 6.53 1.09 2.95
N ILE A 140 5.76 1.43 4.00
CA ILE A 140 6.28 2.25 5.11
C ILE A 140 7.39 1.51 5.85
N ALA A 141 7.30 0.19 5.99
CA ALA A 141 8.32 -0.57 6.71
C ALA A 141 9.70 -0.52 6.05
N THR A 142 9.80 -0.52 4.70
CA THR A 142 11.09 -0.29 4.03
C THR A 142 11.44 1.19 3.91
N THR A 143 10.45 2.09 3.86
CA THR A 143 10.68 3.54 3.92
C THR A 143 11.28 3.98 5.26
N ALA A 144 10.88 3.34 6.36
CA ALA A 144 11.37 3.59 7.71
C ALA A 144 12.89 3.44 7.85
N LEU A 145 13.52 2.62 7.00
CA LEU A 145 14.98 2.46 6.97
C LEU A 145 15.71 3.76 6.64
N PHE A 146 15.04 4.69 5.95
CA PHE A 146 15.59 5.97 5.49
C PHE A 146 15.16 7.17 6.35
N ALA A 147 14.40 6.94 7.43
CA ALA A 147 13.91 8.00 8.30
C ALA A 147 14.89 8.33 9.44
N GLU A 148 14.63 9.41 10.16
CA GLU A 148 15.26 9.72 11.44
C GLU A 148 14.33 9.33 12.59
N GLY A 149 14.81 8.50 13.51
CA GLY A 149 14.01 7.96 14.60
C GLY A 149 13.19 6.73 14.20
N GLU A 150 12.65 6.08 15.22
CA GLU A 150 11.94 4.81 15.11
C GLU A 150 10.58 4.94 14.42
N THR A 151 10.23 3.96 13.60
CA THR A 151 8.87 3.82 13.06
C THR A 151 8.16 2.61 13.67
N VAL A 152 6.93 2.80 14.14
CA VAL A 152 6.04 1.75 14.66
C VAL A 152 4.76 1.72 13.81
N ILE A 153 4.53 0.59 13.15
CA ILE A 153 3.31 0.34 12.38
C ILE A 153 2.41 -0.55 13.24
N ARG A 154 1.23 -0.04 13.63
CA ARG A 154 0.30 -0.70 14.55
C ARG A 154 -0.96 -1.21 13.87
N ASN A 155 -1.67 -2.09 14.58
CA ASN A 155 -2.98 -2.62 14.20
C ASN A 155 -2.95 -3.35 12.84
N ILE A 156 -1.87 -4.09 12.61
CA ILE A 156 -1.61 -4.82 11.36
C ILE A 156 -1.69 -6.33 11.54
N TYR A 157 -2.46 -6.85 12.51
CA TYR A 157 -2.70 -8.29 12.64
C TYR A 157 -3.18 -8.93 11.32
N ASN A 158 -3.89 -8.15 10.49
CA ASN A 158 -4.33 -8.58 9.18
C ASN A 158 -3.19 -9.06 8.25
N TRP A 159 -1.92 -8.67 8.48
CA TRP A 159 -0.75 -9.15 7.74
C TRP A 159 -0.44 -10.64 7.97
N ARG A 160 -0.81 -11.18 9.13
CA ARG A 160 -0.56 -12.58 9.48
C ARG A 160 -1.46 -13.57 8.75
N VAL A 161 -2.61 -13.10 8.26
CA VAL A 161 -3.67 -13.94 7.65
C VAL A 161 -3.73 -13.79 6.11
N LYS A 162 -2.66 -13.30 5.48
CA LYS A 162 -2.55 -13.08 4.03
C LYS A 162 -1.98 -14.31 3.32
N GLU A 163 -1.52 -14.15 2.08
CA GLU A 163 -0.90 -15.22 1.28
C GLU A 163 0.31 -15.88 1.98
N THR A 164 0.98 -15.11 2.83
CA THR A 164 2.01 -15.53 3.79
C THR A 164 1.81 -14.72 5.08
N ASP A 165 2.49 -15.08 6.17
CA ASP A 165 2.62 -14.17 7.32
C ASP A 165 3.56 -13.01 6.92
N ARG A 166 2.96 -11.93 6.40
CA ARG A 166 3.68 -10.75 5.93
C ARG A 166 4.44 -10.05 7.05
N LEU A 167 3.98 -10.15 8.29
CA LEU A 167 4.63 -9.49 9.42
C LEU A 167 5.96 -10.19 9.73
N THR A 168 5.93 -11.53 9.81
CA THR A 168 7.15 -12.33 9.97
C THR A 168 8.07 -12.23 8.75
N ALA A 169 7.52 -12.23 7.53
CA ALA A 169 8.31 -12.08 6.31
C ALA A 169 9.03 -10.73 6.27
N MET A 170 8.32 -9.61 6.47
CA MET A 170 8.93 -8.27 6.50
C MET A 170 10.01 -8.18 7.58
N THR A 171 9.74 -8.68 8.79
CA THR A 171 10.72 -8.70 9.89
C THR A 171 11.99 -9.47 9.53
N THR A 172 11.83 -10.65 8.91
CA THR A 172 12.94 -11.50 8.50
C THR A 172 13.81 -10.80 7.47
N GLU A 173 13.19 -10.23 6.42
CA GLU A 173 13.91 -9.63 5.31
C GLU A 173 14.52 -8.26 5.68
N LEU A 174 13.87 -7.45 6.53
CA LEU A 174 14.43 -6.19 7.04
C LEU A 174 15.68 -6.41 7.89
N ARG A 175 15.73 -7.49 8.69
CA ARG A 175 16.92 -7.83 9.47
C ARG A 175 18.11 -8.21 8.58
N LYS A 176 17.87 -8.82 7.41
CA LYS A 176 18.95 -9.15 6.45
C LYS A 176 19.64 -7.90 5.90
N VAL A 177 18.89 -6.82 5.67
CA VAL A 177 19.46 -5.53 5.20
C VAL A 177 20.15 -4.73 6.32
N GLY A 178 20.12 -5.24 7.56
CA GLY A 178 20.87 -4.70 8.69
C GLY A 178 20.02 -4.01 9.76
N ALA A 179 18.71 -3.89 9.57
CA ALA A 179 17.82 -3.18 10.49
C ALA A 179 17.61 -3.95 11.80
N ASP A 180 17.52 -3.21 12.91
CA ASP A 180 16.93 -3.73 14.15
C ASP A 180 15.40 -3.61 14.06
N VAL A 181 14.72 -4.73 14.27
CA VAL A 181 13.28 -4.85 14.07
C VAL A 181 12.70 -5.68 15.19
N GLU A 182 11.69 -5.13 15.86
CA GLU A 182 10.84 -5.84 16.82
C GLU A 182 9.49 -6.16 16.15
N GLU A 183 9.10 -7.42 16.23
CA GLU A 183 7.80 -7.93 15.79
C GLU A 183 6.95 -8.25 17.03
N GLY A 184 5.75 -7.67 17.09
CA GLY A 184 4.73 -8.01 18.07
C GLY A 184 3.55 -8.75 17.44
N GLU A 185 2.47 -8.95 18.21
CA GLU A 185 1.29 -9.65 17.72
C GLU A 185 0.64 -8.95 16.52
N ASP A 186 0.50 -7.63 16.58
CA ASP A 186 -0.20 -6.80 15.59
C ASP A 186 0.58 -5.52 15.24
N PHE A 187 1.89 -5.50 15.50
CA PHE A 187 2.75 -4.37 15.19
C PHE A 187 4.15 -4.82 14.72
N ILE A 188 4.82 -3.91 14.01
CA ILE A 188 6.25 -3.99 13.70
C ILE A 188 6.90 -2.65 14.03
N ARG A 189 8.04 -2.70 14.72
CA ARG A 189 8.85 -1.55 15.14
C ARG A 189 10.21 -1.65 14.48
N ILE A 190 10.62 -0.59 13.78
CA ILE A 190 11.78 -0.60 12.87
C ILE A 190 12.67 0.57 13.25
N GLN A 191 13.93 0.26 13.56
CA GLN A 191 14.96 1.28 13.71
C GLN A 191 15.49 1.68 12.33
N PRO A 192 15.73 2.99 12.10
CA PRO A 192 16.29 3.45 10.85
C PRO A 192 17.75 3.02 10.71
N LEU A 193 18.25 3.06 9.47
CA LEU A 193 19.65 2.77 9.16
C LEU A 193 20.35 4.03 8.66
N LYS A 194 21.59 4.22 9.10
CA LYS A 194 22.49 5.12 8.36
C LYS A 194 22.80 4.47 7.01
N LEU A 195 22.99 5.27 5.97
CA LEU A 195 23.32 4.78 4.63
C LEU A 195 24.55 3.84 4.63
N THR A 196 25.51 4.06 5.53
CA THR A 196 26.71 3.21 5.69
C THR A 196 26.45 1.84 6.31
N ASP A 197 25.29 1.65 6.94
CA ASP A 197 25.00 0.48 7.77
C ASP A 197 24.10 -0.54 7.05
N PHE A 198 23.60 -0.18 5.86
CA PHE A 198 22.87 -1.11 4.98
C PHE A 198 23.77 -2.27 4.54
N LYS A 199 23.20 -3.46 4.51
CA LYS A 199 23.87 -4.69 4.07
C LYS A 199 23.27 -5.20 2.79
N ALA A 200 24.15 -5.64 1.87
CA ALA A 200 23.70 -6.36 0.69
C ALA A 200 23.01 -7.66 1.13
N ALA A 201 21.81 -7.90 0.61
CA ALA A 201 20.97 -9.02 1.00
C ALA A 201 20.26 -9.63 -0.21
N GLU A 202 20.06 -10.94 -0.11
CA GLU A 202 19.13 -11.70 -0.95
C GLU A 202 17.78 -11.78 -0.25
N ILE A 203 16.75 -11.25 -0.92
CA ILE A 203 15.40 -11.08 -0.38
C ILE A 203 14.49 -12.16 -0.93
N GLU A 204 13.95 -12.97 -0.03
CA GLU A 204 12.90 -13.93 -0.33
C GLU A 204 11.56 -13.19 -0.46
N THR A 205 10.77 -13.54 -1.47
CA THR A 205 9.52 -12.83 -1.77
C THR A 205 8.30 -13.59 -1.28
N TYR A 206 8.43 -14.87 -0.93
CA TYR A 206 7.34 -15.67 -0.36
C TYR A 206 6.13 -15.79 -1.29
N ASN A 207 6.36 -15.74 -2.62
CA ASN A 207 5.32 -15.61 -3.66
C ASN A 207 4.43 -14.36 -3.49
N ASP A 208 4.91 -13.36 -2.76
CA ASP A 208 4.21 -12.11 -2.53
C ASP A 208 4.89 -10.96 -3.29
N HIS A 209 4.21 -10.51 -4.34
CA HIS A 209 4.55 -9.33 -5.12
C HIS A 209 4.88 -8.09 -4.27
N ARG A 210 4.23 -7.89 -3.12
CA ARG A 210 4.47 -6.73 -2.25
C ARG A 210 5.83 -6.80 -1.59
N MET A 211 6.31 -7.98 -1.21
CA MET A 211 7.66 -8.17 -0.68
C MET A 211 8.70 -7.72 -1.71
N ALA A 212 8.59 -8.19 -2.96
CA ALA A 212 9.49 -7.80 -4.03
C ALA A 212 9.52 -6.28 -4.26
N MET A 213 8.34 -5.64 -4.31
CA MET A 213 8.23 -4.21 -4.57
C MET A 213 8.67 -3.33 -3.39
N CYS A 214 8.38 -3.73 -2.14
CA CYS A 214 8.84 -3.00 -0.95
C CYS A 214 10.36 -3.00 -0.86
N PHE A 215 11.01 -4.16 -1.07
CA PHE A 215 12.46 -4.29 -0.93
C PHE A 215 13.24 -3.71 -2.11
N ALA A 216 12.62 -3.45 -3.26
CA ALA A 216 13.25 -2.68 -4.33
C ALA A 216 13.69 -1.28 -3.86
N LEU A 217 13.01 -0.68 -2.87
CA LEU A 217 13.37 0.61 -2.28
C LEU A 217 14.74 0.59 -1.57
N VAL A 218 15.21 -0.57 -1.12
CA VAL A 218 16.53 -0.68 -0.45
C VAL A 218 17.66 -0.23 -1.38
N ALA A 219 17.51 -0.39 -2.70
CA ALA A 219 18.49 0.07 -3.69
C ALA A 219 18.73 1.59 -3.68
N LEU A 220 17.88 2.37 -2.99
CA LEU A 220 18.06 3.82 -2.82
C LEU A 220 19.16 4.18 -1.79
N SER A 221 19.62 3.21 -0.99
CA SER A 221 20.65 3.35 0.07
C SER A 221 22.10 3.33 -0.39
N ASP A 222 22.34 3.27 -1.70
CA ASP A 222 23.63 2.99 -2.35
C ASP A 222 24.18 1.57 -2.09
N THR A 223 23.43 0.71 -1.39
CA THR A 223 23.72 -0.72 -1.20
C THR A 223 22.86 -1.56 -2.14
N PRO A 224 23.43 -2.54 -2.87
CA PRO A 224 22.65 -3.41 -3.74
C PRO A 224 21.77 -4.38 -2.95
N VAL A 225 20.60 -4.70 -3.51
CA VAL A 225 19.67 -5.71 -3.01
C VAL A 225 19.34 -6.68 -4.15
N THR A 226 19.24 -7.97 -3.84
CA THR A 226 18.87 -9.00 -4.81
C THR A 226 17.50 -9.55 -4.45
N ILE A 227 16.51 -9.40 -5.34
CA ILE A 227 15.18 -9.99 -5.18
C ILE A 227 15.20 -11.39 -5.81
N LEU A 228 14.95 -12.44 -5.02
CA LEU A 228 15.15 -13.83 -5.46
C LEU A 228 14.12 -14.30 -6.49
N ASP A 229 12.84 -13.93 -6.32
CA ASP A 229 11.79 -14.18 -7.31
C ASP A 229 11.11 -12.86 -7.73
N PRO A 230 11.69 -12.11 -8.67
CA PRO A 230 11.10 -10.86 -9.15
C PRO A 230 9.84 -11.08 -9.99
N ASN A 231 9.60 -12.30 -10.51
CA ASN A 231 8.45 -12.56 -11.38
C ASN A 231 7.12 -12.60 -10.61
N CYS A 232 7.16 -12.75 -9.28
CA CYS A 232 5.96 -12.66 -8.45
C CYS A 232 5.21 -11.33 -8.64
N THR A 233 5.89 -10.24 -9.07
CA THR A 233 5.23 -8.95 -9.35
C THR A 233 4.22 -9.02 -10.48
N ALA A 234 4.30 -10.00 -11.39
CA ALA A 234 3.35 -10.20 -12.47
C ALA A 234 1.90 -10.44 -11.98
N LYS A 235 1.71 -10.74 -10.69
CA LYS A 235 0.39 -10.82 -10.06
C LYS A 235 -0.43 -9.52 -10.20
N THR A 236 0.20 -8.36 -10.03
CA THR A 236 -0.49 -7.06 -10.09
C THR A 236 0.23 -6.03 -10.96
N PHE A 237 1.55 -6.12 -11.09
CA PHE A 237 2.36 -5.16 -11.82
C PHE A 237 3.49 -5.85 -12.62
N PRO A 238 3.17 -6.47 -13.78
CA PRO A 238 4.14 -7.18 -14.61
C PRO A 238 5.33 -6.36 -15.07
N THR A 239 5.17 -5.04 -15.19
CA THR A 239 6.24 -4.12 -15.63
C THR A 239 6.93 -3.39 -14.47
N PHE A 240 6.67 -3.77 -13.20
CA PHE A 240 7.15 -3.03 -12.02
C PHE A 240 8.63 -2.65 -12.10
N PHE A 241 9.54 -3.62 -12.24
CA PHE A 241 10.98 -3.33 -12.24
C PHE A 241 11.41 -2.47 -13.44
N LYS A 242 10.74 -2.59 -14.59
CA LYS A 242 11.00 -1.73 -15.75
C LYS A 242 10.65 -0.27 -15.42
N GLU A 243 9.46 -0.04 -14.85
CA GLU A 243 9.00 1.31 -14.48
C GLU A 243 9.81 1.89 -13.32
N PHE A 244 10.15 1.07 -12.31
CA PHE A 244 10.97 1.46 -11.17
C PHE A 244 12.39 1.85 -11.59
N LEU A 245 12.99 1.14 -12.54
CA LEU A 245 14.28 1.52 -13.11
C LEU A 245 14.19 2.78 -13.98
N ALA A 246 13.07 2.99 -14.68
CA ALA A 246 12.90 4.16 -15.54
C ALA A 246 12.91 5.48 -14.75
N ILE A 247 12.37 5.48 -13.51
CA ILE A 247 12.42 6.68 -12.65
C ILE A 247 13.82 6.96 -12.08
N ALA A 248 14.69 5.95 -11.98
CA ALA A 248 16.07 6.13 -11.52
C ALA A 248 16.99 6.77 -12.58
N GLN A 249 16.62 6.70 -13.87
CA GLN A 249 17.46 7.16 -14.98
C GLN A 249 17.26 8.62 -15.39
N GLN A 250 16.24 9.32 -14.85
CA GLN A 250 15.91 10.68 -15.28
C GLN A 250 16.85 11.78 -14.76
N SER A 251 17.87 11.46 -13.94
CA SER A 251 18.80 12.45 -13.39
C SER A 251 20.01 12.79 -14.29
N ASN A 252 20.12 12.23 -15.50
CA ASN A 252 21.23 12.52 -16.44
C ASN A 252 20.84 13.46 -17.60
N ALA A 253 20.00 14.45 -17.33
CA ALA A 253 19.76 15.56 -18.27
C ALA A 253 20.36 16.86 -17.71
N VAL A 254 21.69 17.00 -17.84
CA VAL A 254 22.41 18.29 -17.89
C VAL A 254 23.42 18.22 -19.01
#